data_AF-A0AB34G789-F1
#
_entry.id   AF-A0AB34G789-F1
#
_cell.length_a   1.000
_cell.length_b   1.000
_cell.length_c   1.000
_cell.angle_alpha   90.00
_cell.angle_beta   90.00
_cell.angle_gamma   90.00
#
_symmetry.space_group_name_H-M   'P 1'
#
loop_
_entity.id
_entity.type
_entity.pdbx_description
1 polymer ?
#
loop_
_entity_poly.entity_id
_entity_poly.type
_entity_poly.pdbx_seq_one_letter_code
_entity_poly.pdbx_strand_id
1 'polypeptide(L)'
;MADFPERDMDKMAKGWSIAMLYSKERLKRVHAWEGEELEQAIREGRLVLETVCLFIHACVKHGQYKLPFEFWRVLHAEYGIVVYPSALTEEIEVQGLGLDVTFTEAYCGHIVMLGGCSGSHPPRCPMEFIQEPPPVYQK
;
A
#
# COMPACT_ATOMS: atom_id res chain seq x y z
N MET A 1 6.80 30.85 2.62
CA MET A 1 7.54 30.09 3.64
C MET A 1 7.29 28.63 3.35
N ALA A 2 8.35 27.91 2.94
CA ALA A 2 8.29 26.50 2.60
C ALA A 2 7.98 25.69 3.86
N ASP A 3 6.81 25.07 3.90
CA ASP A 3 6.42 24.12 4.94
C ASP A 3 7.33 22.87 4.78
N PHE A 4 7.85 22.35 5.89
CA PHE A 4 9.02 21.47 5.93
C PHE A 4 8.78 20.06 5.34
N PRO A 5 9.76 19.48 4.61
CA PRO A 5 9.68 18.11 4.04
C PRO A 5 9.48 16.99 5.08
N GLU A 6 10.03 17.13 6.28
CA GLU A 6 9.85 16.18 7.39
C GLU A 6 8.38 16.02 7.78
N ARG A 7 7.62 17.13 7.69
CA ARG A 7 6.19 17.16 8.03
C ARG A 7 5.34 16.36 7.04
N ASP A 8 5.83 16.13 5.83
CA ASP A 8 5.12 15.35 4.80
C ASP A 8 5.42 13.85 4.92
N MET A 9 6.62 13.48 5.36
CA MET A 9 6.95 12.09 5.71
C MET A 9 6.13 11.58 6.89
N ASP A 10 5.99 12.37 7.95
CA ASP A 10 5.15 12.01 9.11
C ASP A 10 3.67 11.83 8.72
N LYS A 11 3.17 12.68 7.82
CA LYS A 11 1.80 12.56 7.29
C LYS A 11 1.64 11.30 6.45
N MET A 12 2.62 10.97 5.60
CA MET A 12 2.61 9.73 4.81
C MET A 12 2.65 8.50 5.72
N ALA A 13 3.53 8.47 6.73
CA ALA A 13 3.62 7.38 7.69
C ALA A 13 2.30 7.19 8.46
N LYS A 14 1.65 8.30 8.85
CA LYS A 14 0.32 8.27 9.46
C LYS A 14 -0.75 7.74 8.49
N GLY A 15 -0.75 8.23 7.26
CA GLY A 15 -1.68 7.78 6.21
C GLY A 15 -1.54 6.29 5.91
N TRP A 16 -0.30 5.80 5.82
CA TRP A 16 0.02 4.39 5.66
C TRP A 16 -0.47 3.55 6.84
N SER A 17 -0.23 4.02 8.08
CA SER A 17 -0.67 3.30 9.29
C SER A 17 -2.19 3.16 9.34
N ILE A 18 -2.91 4.21 8.93
CA ILE A 18 -4.36 4.20 8.78
C ILE A 18 -4.78 3.21 7.68
N ALA A 19 -4.16 3.28 6.50
CA ALA A 19 -4.45 2.38 5.39
C ALA A 19 -4.22 0.91 5.78
N MET A 20 -3.13 0.62 6.51
CA MET A 20 -2.81 -0.73 6.97
C MET A 20 -3.84 -1.26 7.96
N LEU A 21 -4.30 -0.42 8.90
CA LEU A 21 -5.37 -0.78 9.83
C LEU A 21 -6.66 -1.15 9.08
N TYR A 22 -7.10 -0.29 8.15
CA TYR A 22 -8.32 -0.55 7.36
C TYR A 22 -8.18 -1.76 6.44
N SER A 23 -6.99 -1.97 5.88
CA SER A 23 -6.68 -3.14 5.04
C SER A 23 -6.78 -4.43 5.84
N LYS A 24 -6.21 -4.45 7.06
CA LYS A 24 -6.29 -5.61 7.95
C LYS A 24 -7.73 -5.95 8.31
N GLU A 25 -8.52 -4.98 8.73
CA GLU A 25 -9.93 -5.21 9.08
C GLU A 25 -10.78 -5.61 7.87
N ARG A 26 -10.46 -5.13 6.66
CA ARG A 26 -11.13 -5.56 5.43
C ARG A 26 -10.81 -7.01 5.09
N LEU A 27 -9.54 -7.40 5.09
CA LEU A 27 -9.13 -8.78 4.79
C LEU A 27 -9.74 -9.77 5.77
N LYS A 28 -9.76 -9.44 7.07
CA LYS A 28 -10.46 -10.24 8.10
C LYS A 28 -11.93 -10.41 7.76
N ARG A 29 -12.62 -9.35 7.36
CA ARG A 29 -14.06 -9.39 7.05
C ARG A 29 -14.37 -10.17 5.78
N VAL A 30 -13.66 -9.87 4.69
CA VAL A 30 -13.95 -10.43 3.35
C VAL A 30 -13.58 -11.91 3.28
N HIS A 31 -12.47 -12.31 3.88
CA HIS A 31 -12.02 -13.70 3.86
C HIS A 31 -12.35 -14.49 5.13
N ALA A 32 -13.02 -13.87 6.11
CA ALA A 32 -13.30 -14.45 7.42
C ALA A 32 -12.05 -15.01 8.14
N TRP A 33 -10.87 -14.43 7.89
CA TRP A 33 -9.62 -14.90 8.48
C TRP A 33 -9.51 -14.57 9.96
N GLU A 34 -9.09 -15.57 10.74
CA GLU A 34 -8.78 -15.43 12.15
C GLU A 34 -7.45 -16.13 12.50
N GLY A 35 -6.83 -15.72 13.62
CA GLY A 35 -5.65 -16.38 14.18
C GLY A 35 -4.52 -16.62 13.18
N GLU A 36 -4.19 -17.89 12.95
CA GLU A 36 -3.05 -18.31 12.13
C GLU A 36 -3.19 -17.95 10.65
N GLU A 37 -4.41 -17.94 10.10
CA GLU A 37 -4.64 -17.62 8.68
C GLU A 37 -4.32 -16.15 8.40
N LEU A 38 -4.72 -15.26 9.31
CA LEU A 38 -4.41 -13.84 9.22
C LEU A 38 -2.90 -13.60 9.35
N GLU A 39 -2.26 -14.26 10.31
CA GLU A 39 -0.81 -14.16 10.50
C GLU A 39 -0.03 -14.70 9.30
N GLN A 40 -0.51 -15.77 8.67
CA GLN A 40 0.06 -16.30 7.44
C GLN A 40 -0.11 -15.30 6.28
N ALA A 41 -1.29 -14.71 6.10
CA ALA A 41 -1.53 -13.70 5.08
C ALA A 41 -0.65 -12.45 5.26
N ILE A 42 -0.38 -12.06 6.51
CA ILE A 42 0.57 -10.98 6.83
C ILE A 42 1.99 -11.36 6.42
N ARG A 43 2.45 -12.57 6.78
CA ARG A 43 3.78 -13.07 6.39
C ARG A 43 3.96 -13.16 4.88
N GLU A 44 2.91 -13.57 4.17
CA GLU A 44 2.90 -13.65 2.70
C GLU A 44 2.85 -12.28 2.01
N GLY A 45 2.75 -11.18 2.77
CA GLY A 45 2.71 -9.82 2.22
C GLY A 45 1.33 -9.40 1.70
N ARG A 46 0.28 -10.21 1.85
CA ARG A 46 -1.08 -9.88 1.37
C ARG A 46 -1.65 -8.63 2.03
N LEU A 47 -1.37 -8.45 3.32
CA LEU A 47 -1.75 -7.21 4.01
C LEU A 47 -1.08 -5.99 3.39
N VAL A 48 0.20 -6.09 3.03
CA VAL A 48 0.92 -4.97 2.43
C VAL A 48 0.45 -4.71 1.02
N LEU A 49 0.19 -5.74 0.21
CA LEU A 49 -0.43 -5.59 -1.10
C LEU A 49 -1.76 -4.84 -1.02
N GLU A 50 -2.66 -5.27 -0.13
CA GLU A 50 -3.93 -4.57 0.10
C GLU A 50 -3.72 -3.11 0.54
N THR A 51 -2.75 -2.90 1.44
CA THR A 51 -2.40 -1.57 1.95
C THR A 51 -1.89 -0.65 0.85
N VAL A 52 -1.03 -1.15 -0.05
CA VAL A 52 -0.50 -0.39 -1.18
C VAL A 52 -1.64 0.03 -2.11
N CYS A 53 -2.54 -0.89 -2.45
CA CYS A 53 -3.68 -0.60 -3.31
C CYS A 53 -4.58 0.48 -2.69
N LEU A 54 -4.94 0.35 -1.42
CA LEU A 54 -5.74 1.35 -0.71
C LEU A 54 -5.01 2.70 -0.60
N PHE A 55 -3.72 2.70 -0.27
CA PHE A 55 -2.93 3.91 -0.08
C PHE A 55 -2.75 4.67 -1.40
N ILE A 56 -2.52 3.95 -2.50
CA ILE A 56 -2.47 4.53 -3.84
C ILE A 56 -3.81 5.15 -4.20
N HIS A 57 -4.91 4.40 -4.00
CA HIS A 57 -6.25 4.88 -4.31
C HIS A 57 -6.59 6.15 -3.53
N ALA A 58 -6.48 6.11 -2.20
CA ALA A 58 -6.96 7.17 -1.33
C ALA A 58 -6.06 8.41 -1.32
N CYS A 59 -4.73 8.23 -1.44
CA CYS A 59 -3.78 9.31 -1.18
C CYS A 59 -2.93 9.69 -2.40
N VAL A 60 -2.49 8.74 -3.22
CA VAL A 60 -1.54 9.03 -4.31
C VAL A 60 -2.26 9.46 -5.57
N LYS A 61 -3.27 8.69 -6.01
CA LYS A 61 -4.05 8.96 -7.23
C LYS A 61 -4.75 10.32 -7.17
N HIS A 62 -5.22 10.73 -6.00
CA HIS A 62 -5.83 12.04 -5.77
C HIS A 62 -4.82 13.18 -5.53
N GLY A 63 -3.51 12.92 -5.66
CA GLY A 63 -2.47 13.93 -5.51
C GLY A 63 -2.33 14.50 -4.09
N GLN A 64 -2.65 13.71 -3.06
CA GLN A 64 -2.35 14.10 -1.67
C GLN A 64 -0.85 13.92 -1.38
N TYR A 65 -0.24 12.83 -1.86
CA TYR A 65 1.20 12.58 -1.72
C TYR A 65 1.84 12.11 -3.04
N LYS A 66 3.04 12.61 -3.33
CA LYS A 66 3.95 11.99 -4.29
C LYS A 66 4.90 11.10 -3.52
N LEU A 67 5.07 9.87 -3.98
CA LEU A 67 5.93 8.92 -3.29
C LEU A 67 7.36 9.06 -3.79
N PRO A 68 8.36 9.03 -2.89
CA PRO A 68 9.77 9.02 -3.27
C PRO A 68 10.11 7.72 -4.02
N PHE A 69 11.17 7.75 -4.82
CA PHE A 69 11.58 6.61 -5.64
C PHE A 69 11.86 5.36 -4.79
N GLU A 70 12.49 5.56 -3.63
CA GLU A 70 12.82 4.54 -2.64
C GLU A 70 11.59 3.73 -2.19
N PHE A 71 10.40 4.34 -2.11
CA PHE A 71 9.18 3.60 -1.76
C PHE A 71 8.92 2.47 -2.76
N TRP A 72 9.01 2.75 -4.07
CA TRP A 72 8.77 1.76 -5.12
C TRP A 72 9.85 0.68 -5.14
N ARG A 73 11.11 1.07 -4.89
CA ARG A 73 12.22 0.13 -4.79
C ARG A 73 12.01 -0.86 -3.65
N VAL A 74 11.57 -0.38 -2.48
CA VAL A 74 11.31 -1.21 -1.30
C VAL A 74 10.14 -2.14 -1.55
N LEU A 75 9.04 -1.66 -2.14
CA LEU A 75 7.91 -2.52 -2.53
C LEU A 75 8.36 -3.67 -3.44
N HIS A 76 9.18 -3.39 -4.44
CA HIS A 76 9.67 -4.43 -5.32
C HIS A 76 10.66 -5.38 -4.62
N ALA A 77 11.64 -4.84 -3.90
CA ALA A 77 12.72 -5.64 -3.30
C ALA A 77 12.26 -6.50 -2.13
N GLU A 78 11.40 -5.97 -1.25
CA GLU A 78 10.98 -6.65 -0.01
C GLU A 78 9.70 -7.46 -0.19
N TYR A 79 8.86 -7.09 -1.16
CA TYR A 79 7.52 -7.68 -1.32
C TYR A 79 7.27 -8.27 -2.71
N GLY A 80 8.15 -8.03 -3.69
CA GLY A 80 7.88 -8.37 -5.09
C GLY A 80 6.70 -7.58 -5.68
N ILE A 81 6.29 -6.48 -5.05
CA ILE A 81 5.13 -5.69 -5.49
C ILE A 81 5.56 -4.72 -6.60
N VAL A 82 4.85 -4.80 -7.73
CA VAL A 82 5.00 -3.91 -8.88
C VAL A 82 3.73 -3.10 -9.05
N VAL A 83 3.89 -1.79 -9.16
CA VAL A 83 2.80 -0.84 -9.40
C VAL A 83 2.94 -0.29 -10.82
N TYR A 84 1.99 -0.63 -11.69
CA TYR A 84 1.98 -0.14 -13.06
C TYR A 84 1.46 1.31 -13.13
N PRO A 85 1.89 2.12 -14.12
CA PRO A 85 1.39 3.48 -14.30
C PRO A 85 -0.14 3.58 -14.42
N SER A 86 -0.80 2.53 -14.91
CA SER A 86 -2.25 2.43 -15.00
C SER A 86 -2.93 2.55 -13.62
N ALA A 87 -2.31 2.08 -12.53
CA ALA A 87 -2.81 2.24 -11.17
C ALA A 87 -2.98 3.70 -10.73
N LEU A 88 -2.23 4.61 -11.34
CA LEU A 88 -2.22 6.05 -11.03
C LEU A 88 -3.03 6.88 -12.02
N THR A 89 -3.33 6.33 -13.19
CA THR A 89 -3.85 7.11 -14.33
C THR A 89 -5.22 6.65 -14.79
N GLU A 90 -5.55 5.38 -14.63
CA GLU A 90 -6.83 4.82 -15.08
C GLU A 90 -7.88 4.86 -13.96
N GLU A 91 -9.15 4.89 -14.35
CA GLU A 91 -10.25 4.72 -13.41
C GLU A 91 -10.38 3.26 -12.98
N ILE A 92 -10.37 3.06 -11.66
CA ILE A 92 -10.44 1.72 -11.07
C ILE A 92 -11.86 1.53 -10.56
N GLU A 93 -12.52 0.49 -11.05
CA GLU A 93 -13.85 0.15 -10.58
C GLU A 93 -13.78 -0.40 -9.16
N VAL A 94 -14.36 0.36 -8.23
CA VAL A 94 -14.39 0.03 -6.80
C VAL A 94 -15.81 -0.29 -6.32
N GLN A 95 -16.68 -0.76 -7.21
CA GLN A 95 -18.02 -1.21 -6.82
C GLN A 95 -17.92 -2.44 -5.90
N GLY A 96 -18.65 -2.44 -4.78
CA GLY A 96 -18.63 -3.55 -3.80
C GLY A 96 -17.48 -3.50 -2.78
N LEU A 97 -16.67 -2.44 -2.80
CA LEU A 97 -15.47 -2.35 -1.98
C LEU A 97 -15.81 -2.25 -0.47
N GLY A 98 -15.39 -3.26 0.29
CA GLY A 98 -15.67 -3.38 1.74
C GLY A 98 -16.93 -4.14 2.14
N LEU A 99 -17.71 -4.58 1.16
CA LEU A 99 -18.74 -5.61 1.33
C LEU A 99 -18.16 -6.97 0.91
N ASP A 100 -17.80 -7.11 -0.37
CA ASP A 100 -17.39 -8.40 -0.94
C ASP A 100 -16.04 -8.36 -1.68
N VAL A 101 -15.49 -7.16 -1.92
CA VAL A 101 -14.29 -6.97 -2.74
C VAL A 101 -13.20 -6.21 -1.98
N THR A 102 -11.95 -6.68 -2.11
CA THR A 102 -10.72 -6.06 -1.60
C THR A 102 -10.12 -5.06 -2.60
N PHE A 103 -9.26 -4.16 -2.14
CA PHE A 103 -8.52 -3.28 -3.05
C PHE A 103 -7.56 -4.08 -3.94
N THR A 104 -7.02 -5.18 -3.45
CA THR A 104 -6.18 -6.10 -4.21
C THR A 104 -6.92 -6.66 -5.42
N GLU A 105 -8.17 -7.06 -5.25
CA GLU A 105 -9.01 -7.56 -6.35
C GLU A 105 -9.38 -6.42 -7.31
N ALA A 106 -9.75 -5.25 -6.81
CA ALA A 106 -10.09 -4.10 -7.65
C ALA A 106 -8.89 -3.60 -8.48
N TYR A 107 -7.68 -3.64 -7.93
CA TYR A 107 -6.44 -3.24 -8.59
C TYR A 107 -5.75 -4.38 -9.36
N CYS A 108 -6.41 -5.52 -9.54
CA CYS A 108 -5.84 -6.64 -10.29
C CYS A 108 -5.43 -6.19 -11.70
N GLY A 109 -4.18 -6.50 -12.09
CA GLY A 109 -3.59 -6.04 -13.36
C GLY A 109 -2.96 -4.63 -13.33
N HIS A 110 -3.22 -3.85 -12.29
CA HIS A 110 -2.61 -2.52 -12.06
C HIS A 110 -1.53 -2.56 -10.99
N ILE A 111 -1.74 -3.38 -9.96
CA ILE A 111 -0.77 -3.63 -8.90
C ILE A 111 -0.68 -5.14 -8.73
N VAL A 112 0.52 -5.70 -8.82
CA VAL A 112 0.75 -7.15 -8.78
C VAL A 112 1.86 -7.48 -7.80
N MET A 113 1.77 -8.64 -7.16
CA MET A 113 2.83 -9.19 -6.31
C MET A 113 3.43 -10.40 -7.01
N LEU A 114 4.70 -10.31 -7.40
CA LEU A 114 5.42 -11.32 -8.16
C LEU A 114 6.08 -12.32 -7.21
N GLY A 115 5.40 -13.45 -6.97
CA GLY A 115 5.87 -14.52 -6.08
C GLY A 115 5.65 -14.20 -4.59
N GLY A 116 5.46 -15.23 -3.77
CA GLY A 116 5.36 -15.06 -2.32
C GLY A 116 6.74 -14.87 -1.72
N CYS A 117 6.95 -13.80 -0.96
CA CYS A 117 8.17 -13.64 -0.17
C CYS A 117 8.25 -14.78 0.85
N SER A 118 9.10 -15.76 0.60
CA SER A 118 9.34 -16.93 1.46
C SER A 118 10.20 -16.60 2.69
N GLY A 119 10.02 -15.41 3.27
CA GLY A 119 10.74 -14.96 4.45
C GLY A 119 10.17 -15.56 5.74
N SER A 120 11.04 -15.89 6.70
CA SER A 120 10.65 -16.37 8.04
C SER A 120 10.08 -15.28 8.95
N HIS A 121 10.05 -14.03 8.51
CA HIS A 121 9.62 -12.86 9.29
C HIS A 121 8.57 -12.05 8.53
N PRO A 122 7.61 -11.43 9.24
CA PRO A 122 6.67 -10.52 8.62
C PRO A 122 7.44 -9.35 7.97
N PRO A 123 7.08 -8.97 6.76
CA PRO A 123 7.82 -7.96 6.02
C PRO A 123 7.62 -6.56 6.62
N ARG A 124 8.70 -5.78 6.73
CA ARG A 124 8.73 -4.49 7.43
C ARG A 124 8.11 -3.35 6.63
N CYS A 125 7.37 -2.46 7.31
CA CYS A 125 6.72 -1.31 6.69
C CYS A 125 7.67 -0.54 5.74
N PRO A 126 7.30 -0.33 4.44
CA PRO A 126 8.15 0.39 3.49
C PRO A 126 8.58 1.78 3.96
N MET A 127 7.74 2.45 4.75
CA MET A 127 8.00 3.79 5.28
C MET A 127 9.19 3.83 6.25
N GLU A 128 9.54 2.72 6.90
CA GLU A 128 10.70 2.63 7.80
C GLU A 128 12.04 2.72 7.04
N PHE A 129 12.03 2.47 5.73
CA PHE A 129 13.23 2.46 4.89
C PHE A 129 13.42 3.74 4.08
N ILE A 130 12.41 4.62 4.03
CA ILE A 130 12.47 5.84 3.24
C ILE A 130 13.24 6.90 4.01
N GLN A 131 14.37 7.31 3.44
CA GLN A 131 15.21 8.39 3.99
C GLN A 131 15.10 9.68 3.17
N GLU A 132 14.58 9.60 1.94
CA GLU A 132 14.44 10.76 1.06
C GLU A 132 13.05 11.39 1.16
N PRO A 133 12.95 12.74 1.18
CA PRO A 133 11.67 13.43 1.23
C PRO A 133 10.88 13.26 -0.07
N PRO A 134 9.54 13.34 -0.03
CA PRO A 134 8.71 13.23 -1.21
C PRO A 134 8.96 14.40 -2.19
N PRO A 135 8.78 14.18 -3.50
CA PRO A 135 8.92 15.25 -4.48
C PRO A 135 7.83 16.33 -4.27
N VAL A 136 8.23 17.60 -4.34
CA VAL A 136 7.34 18.73 -4.10
C VAL A 136 6.32 18.88 -5.24
N TYR A 137 5.08 19.23 -4.89
CA TYR A 137 4.08 19.64 -5.87
C TYR A 137 4.40 21.03 -6.42
N GLN A 138 4.53 21.15 -7.75
CA GLN A 138 4.32 22.44 -8.40
C GLN A 138 2.81 22.67 -8.47
N LYS A 139 2.37 23.86 -8.02
CA LYS A 139 0.98 24.31 -8.15
C LYS A 139 0.69 24.69 -9.59
#